data_AF-A0AAF0IGI7-F1
#
_entry.id   AF-A0AAF0IGI7-F1
#
_cell.length_a   1.000
_cell.length_b   1.000
_cell.length_c   1.000
_cell.angle_alpha   90.00
_cell.angle_beta   90.00
_cell.angle_gamma   90.00
#
_symmetry.space_group_name_H-M   'P 1'
#
loop_
_entity.id
_entity.type
_entity.pdbx_description
1 polymer ?
#
loop_
_entity_poly.entity_id
_entity_poly.type
_entity_poly.pdbx_seq_one_letter_code
_entity_poly.pdbx_strand_id
1 'polypeptide(L)'
;MSSLTDFVDLSQPSLKVAAAAIAFNPIFWNVVARQVVIFSLGIFRDNLYNEALKDQPYFAPVHQPYLAYGLFAAGNTLVLSSMWALGFTGTYLGDYFGILMDAPVTGFPFNISGAPMYWGSTMSFLAVALYYGKVAGLVLTAEVFIVYWLALRWEDPFTAEIYAKRERNRAKAGKNSKRA
;
A
#
# COMPACT_ATOMS: atom_id res chain seq x y z
N MET A 1 -22.32 -16.22 25.52
CA MET A 1 -22.20 -15.76 24.12
C MET A 1 -20.76 -15.34 23.95
N SER A 2 -20.05 -15.87 22.97
CA SER A 2 -18.69 -15.43 22.65
C SER A 2 -18.75 -14.02 22.05
N SER A 3 -17.88 -13.12 22.54
CA SER A 3 -17.71 -11.77 22.03
C SER A 3 -16.68 -11.76 20.89
N LEU A 4 -16.75 -10.79 19.98
CA LEU A 4 -15.73 -10.59 18.93
C LEU A 4 -14.32 -10.41 19.50
N THR A 5 -14.22 -9.88 20.72
CA THR A 5 -12.97 -9.73 21.47
C THR A 5 -12.32 -11.06 21.82
N ASP A 6 -13.09 -12.16 21.91
CA ASP A 6 -12.56 -13.49 22.24
C ASP A 6 -11.78 -14.09 21.07
N PHE A 7 -11.90 -13.50 19.87
CA PHE A 7 -11.22 -13.92 18.64
C PHE A 7 -10.07 -12.99 18.25
N VAL A 8 -9.70 -12.06 19.13
CA VAL A 8 -8.54 -11.18 18.97
C VAL A 8 -7.68 -11.29 20.22
N ASP A 9 -6.62 -12.09 20.14
CA ASP A 9 -5.70 -12.25 21.25
C ASP A 9 -4.66 -11.12 21.24
N LEU A 10 -4.95 -10.07 22.03
CA LEU A 10 -4.09 -8.89 22.22
C LEU A 10 -2.86 -9.17 23.10
N SER A 11 -2.76 -10.33 23.74
CA SER A 11 -1.59 -10.67 24.56
C SER A 11 -0.39 -11.03 23.69
N GLN A 12 -0.64 -11.51 22.47
CA GLN A 12 0.37 -12.02 21.54
C GLN A 12 1.38 -10.94 21.14
N PRO A 13 2.68 -11.15 21.40
CA PRO A 13 3.73 -10.24 20.94
C PRO A 13 3.78 -10.12 19.41
N SER A 14 3.53 -11.21 18.68
CA SER A 14 3.52 -11.24 17.22
C SER A 14 2.48 -10.27 16.64
N LEU A 15 1.27 -10.22 17.21
CA LEU A 15 0.23 -9.27 16.81
C LEU A 15 0.68 -7.82 17.00
N LYS A 16 1.29 -7.49 18.14
CA LYS A 16 1.80 -6.14 18.43
C LYS A 16 2.94 -5.75 17.49
N VAL A 17 3.84 -6.68 17.19
CA VAL A 17 4.95 -6.46 16.26
C VAL A 17 4.44 -6.27 14.83
N ALA A 18 3.44 -7.04 14.40
CA ALA A 18 2.81 -6.87 13.09
C ALA A 18 2.10 -5.51 12.97
N ALA A 19 1.30 -5.12 13.97
CA ALA A 19 0.63 -3.81 14.01
C ALA A 19 1.66 -2.66 13.98
N ALA A 20 2.68 -2.72 14.84
CA ALA A 20 3.75 -1.73 14.85
C ALA A 20 4.49 -1.63 13.50
N ALA A 21 4.77 -2.77 12.85
CA ALA A 21 5.39 -2.81 11.53
C ALA A 21 4.49 -2.21 10.44
N ILE A 22 3.18 -2.45 10.49
CA ILE A 22 2.19 -1.86 9.58
C ILE A 22 2.14 -0.34 9.76
N ALA A 23 2.03 0.15 11.01
CA ALA A 23 1.99 1.57 11.32
C ALA A 23 3.29 2.30 10.94
N PHE A 24 4.44 1.65 11.13
CA PHE A 24 5.74 2.23 10.83
C PHE A 24 6.01 2.39 9.32
N ASN A 25 5.53 1.45 8.49
CA ASN A 25 5.94 1.37 7.10
C ASN A 25 5.69 2.67 6.30
N PRO A 26 4.47 3.24 6.32
CA PRO A 26 4.15 4.44 5.53
C PRO A 26 4.76 5.73 6.06
N ILE A 27 5.13 5.76 7.34
CA ILE A 27 5.82 6.91 7.96
C ILE A 27 7.30 6.93 7.55
N PHE A 28 7.93 5.75 7.45
CA PHE A 28 9.35 5.62 7.13
C PHE A 28 9.67 5.87 5.65
N TRP A 29 8.74 5.55 4.73
CA TRP A 29 8.90 5.81 3.29
C TRP A 29 9.20 7.26 2.95
N ASN A 30 8.68 8.18 3.75
CA ASN A 30 8.75 9.60 3.45
C ASN A 30 10.07 10.26 3.90
N VAL A 31 10.96 9.52 4.59
CA VAL A 31 12.06 10.16 5.34
C VAL A 31 13.45 9.63 4.99
N VAL A 32 13.68 8.32 4.74
CA VAL A 32 15.09 7.80 4.75
C VAL A 32 15.43 6.64 3.79
N ALA A 33 14.47 5.94 3.16
CA ALA A 33 14.75 4.60 2.63
C ALA A 33 15.20 4.50 1.16
N ARG A 34 16.23 3.68 0.89
CA ARG A 34 16.69 3.25 -0.45
C ARG A 34 15.84 2.08 -0.96
N GLN A 35 15.52 2.01 -2.27
CA GLN A 35 14.69 0.98 -2.96
C GLN A 35 14.64 -0.43 -2.34
N VAL A 36 15.81 -1.02 -2.13
CA VAL A 36 15.94 -2.41 -1.63
C VAL A 36 15.41 -2.52 -0.20
N VAL A 37 15.67 -1.50 0.63
CA VAL A 37 15.14 -1.43 2.00
C VAL A 37 13.63 -1.36 1.95
N ILE A 38 13.07 -0.59 1.00
CA ILE A 38 11.63 -0.44 0.87
C ILE A 38 10.92 -1.75 0.56
N PHE A 39 11.38 -2.38 -0.50
CA PHE A 39 10.86 -3.67 -0.90
C PHE A 39 11.04 -4.74 0.18
N SER A 40 12.21 -4.79 0.82
CA SER A 40 12.53 -5.79 1.85
C SER A 40 11.68 -5.63 3.11
N LEU A 41 11.48 -4.39 3.57
CA LEU A 41 10.61 -4.11 4.72
C LEU A 41 9.15 -4.43 4.41
N GLY A 42 8.70 -4.24 3.16
CA GLY A 42 7.40 -4.71 2.70
C GLY A 42 7.24 -6.24 2.86
N ILE A 43 8.19 -7.01 2.34
CA ILE A 43 8.20 -8.48 2.48
C ILE A 43 8.25 -8.88 3.96
N PHE A 44 9.09 -8.22 4.75
CA PHE A 44 9.23 -8.51 6.16
C PHE A 44 7.94 -8.24 6.94
N ARG A 45 7.26 -7.11 6.68
CA ARG A 45 5.94 -6.80 7.25
C ARG A 45 4.92 -7.87 6.88
N ASP A 46 4.89 -8.31 5.63
CA ASP A 46 3.93 -9.31 5.17
C ASP A 46 4.19 -10.67 5.84
N ASN A 47 5.45 -11.02 6.08
CA ASN A 47 5.81 -12.19 6.88
C ASN A 47 5.34 -12.04 8.34
N LEU A 48 5.60 -10.90 8.99
CA LEU A 48 5.15 -10.64 10.36
C LEU A 48 3.62 -10.70 10.48
N TYR A 49 2.90 -10.18 9.49
CA TYR A 49 1.45 -10.27 9.43
C TYR A 49 0.98 -11.74 9.37
N ASN A 50 1.55 -12.54 8.48
CA ASN A 50 1.17 -13.95 8.38
C ASN A 50 1.51 -14.73 9.66
N GLU A 51 2.67 -14.50 10.26
CA GLU A 51 3.03 -15.11 11.56
C GLU A 51 2.04 -14.70 12.65
N ALA A 52 1.68 -13.41 12.73
CA ALA A 52 0.70 -12.93 13.71
C ALA A 52 -0.67 -13.61 13.56
N LEU A 53 -1.07 -14.01 12.34
CA LEU A 53 -2.36 -14.66 12.11
C LEU A 53 -2.37 -16.16 12.45
N LYS A 54 -1.23 -16.85 12.41
CA LYS A 54 -1.17 -18.29 12.68
C LYS A 54 -1.68 -18.63 14.08
N ASP A 55 -1.26 -17.83 15.05
CA ASP A 55 -1.54 -18.06 16.47
C ASP A 55 -2.89 -17.46 16.93
N GLN A 56 -3.60 -16.73 16.06
CA GLN A 56 -4.88 -16.12 16.41
C GLN A 56 -6.02 -17.14 16.36
N PRO A 57 -7.07 -16.99 17.19
CA PRO A 57 -8.23 -17.88 17.15
C PRO A 57 -8.91 -17.91 15.78
N TYR A 58 -9.35 -19.09 15.37
CA TYR A 58 -10.17 -19.26 14.17
C TYR A 58 -11.63 -18.90 14.45
N PHE A 59 -12.26 -18.15 13.54
CA PHE A 59 -13.67 -17.82 13.61
C PHE A 59 -14.37 -18.13 12.28
N ALA A 60 -15.20 -19.18 12.28
CA ALA A 60 -15.81 -19.73 11.06
C ALA A 60 -16.58 -18.71 10.19
N PRO A 61 -17.33 -17.73 10.74
CA PRO A 61 -18.03 -16.74 9.92
C PRO A 61 -17.10 -15.84 9.08
N VAL A 62 -15.86 -15.64 9.53
CA VAL A 62 -14.85 -14.84 8.81
C VAL A 62 -14.17 -15.67 7.72
N HIS A 63 -14.22 -17.01 7.81
CA HIS A 63 -13.62 -17.87 6.80
C HIS A 63 -14.44 -17.88 5.51
N GLN A 64 -14.04 -17.04 4.55
CA GLN A 64 -14.75 -16.81 3.28
C GLN A 64 -13.79 -17.02 2.09
N PRO A 65 -13.37 -18.28 1.79
CA PRO A 65 -12.27 -18.56 0.87
C PRO A 65 -12.54 -18.11 -0.58
N TYR A 66 -13.77 -18.22 -1.07
CA TYR A 66 -14.10 -17.77 -2.44
C TYR A 66 -13.98 -16.26 -2.60
N LEU A 67 -14.43 -15.50 -1.59
CA LEU A 67 -14.25 -14.05 -1.56
C LEU A 67 -12.76 -13.69 -1.45
N ALA A 68 -12.02 -14.43 -0.63
CA ALA A 68 -10.57 -14.26 -0.51
C ALA A 68 -9.85 -14.45 -1.86
N TYR A 69 -10.18 -15.48 -2.63
CA TYR A 69 -9.59 -15.68 -3.96
C TYR A 69 -9.89 -14.52 -4.91
N GLY A 70 -11.13 -14.03 -4.93
CA GLY A 70 -11.51 -12.86 -5.73
C GLY A 70 -10.73 -11.60 -5.35
N LEU A 71 -10.64 -11.32 -4.04
CA LEU A 71 -9.87 -10.19 -3.52
C LEU A 71 -8.38 -10.31 -3.81
N PHE A 72 -7.80 -11.51 -3.68
CA PHE A 72 -6.39 -11.73 -3.95
C PHE A 72 -6.07 -11.55 -5.44
N ALA A 73 -6.90 -12.09 -6.33
CA ALA A 73 -6.73 -11.95 -7.77
C ALA A 73 -6.85 -10.49 -8.22
N ALA A 74 -7.89 -9.78 -7.76
CA ALA A 74 -8.09 -8.39 -8.12
C ALA A 74 -7.02 -7.48 -7.49
N GLY A 75 -6.67 -7.71 -6.22
CA GLY A 75 -5.65 -6.95 -5.51
C GLY A 75 -4.26 -7.08 -6.13
N ASN A 76 -3.83 -8.30 -6.46
CA ASN A 76 -2.56 -8.53 -7.15
C ASN A 76 -2.59 -7.98 -8.58
N THR A 77 -3.72 -8.03 -9.27
CA THR A 77 -3.86 -7.41 -10.59
C THR A 77 -3.59 -5.91 -10.51
N LEU A 78 -4.20 -5.21 -9.54
CA LEU A 78 -3.96 -3.78 -9.33
C LEU A 78 -2.48 -3.51 -8.97
N VAL A 79 -1.90 -4.26 -8.04
CA VAL A 79 -0.51 -4.05 -7.60
C VAL A 79 0.47 -4.30 -8.74
N LEU A 80 0.41 -5.45 -9.39
CA LEU A 80 1.38 -5.85 -10.42
C LEU A 80 1.27 -5.00 -11.68
N SER A 81 0.05 -4.66 -12.12
CA SER A 81 -0.12 -3.77 -13.27
C SER A 81 0.31 -2.33 -12.98
N SER A 82 0.15 -1.85 -11.74
CA SER A 82 0.72 -0.55 -11.33
C SER A 82 2.25 -0.57 -11.36
N MET A 83 2.87 -1.60 -10.80
CA MET A 83 4.32 -1.76 -10.81
C MET A 83 4.87 -1.89 -12.23
N TRP A 84 4.14 -2.55 -13.13
CA TRP A 84 4.48 -2.61 -14.55
C TRP A 84 4.42 -1.22 -15.19
N ALA A 85 3.36 -0.45 -14.95
CA ALA A 85 3.15 0.84 -15.57
C ALA A 85 4.10 1.93 -15.06
N LEU A 86 4.42 1.93 -13.77
CA LEU A 86 5.38 2.85 -13.15
C LEU A 86 6.84 2.40 -13.28
N GLY A 87 7.06 1.10 -13.48
CA GLY A 87 8.37 0.47 -13.34
C GLY A 87 8.88 0.45 -11.89
N PHE A 88 10.00 -0.25 -11.67
CA PHE A 88 10.59 -0.38 -10.34
C PHE A 88 11.00 0.98 -9.73
N THR A 89 11.60 1.84 -10.55
CA THR A 89 12.03 3.17 -10.12
C THR A 89 10.86 4.10 -9.82
N GLY A 90 9.83 4.14 -10.68
CA GLY A 90 8.64 4.97 -10.42
C GLY A 90 7.89 4.53 -9.16
N THR A 91 7.88 3.22 -8.89
CA THR A 91 7.22 2.64 -7.70
C THR A 91 7.95 2.97 -6.39
N TYR A 92 9.29 2.87 -6.36
CA TYR A 92 10.05 2.93 -5.10
C TYR A 92 10.92 4.18 -4.93
N LEU A 93 11.15 4.96 -5.99
CA LEU A 93 11.99 6.16 -5.96
C LEU A 93 11.32 7.42 -6.46
N GLY A 94 10.13 7.34 -7.05
CA GLY A 94 9.56 8.39 -7.91
C GLY A 94 9.73 9.83 -7.41
N ASP A 95 8.66 10.37 -6.85
CA ASP A 95 8.57 11.82 -6.66
C ASP A 95 9.46 12.30 -5.50
N TYR A 96 9.68 11.45 -4.49
CA TYR A 96 10.47 11.76 -3.29
C TYR A 96 11.97 11.94 -3.56
N PHE A 97 12.54 11.23 -4.53
CA PHE A 97 13.94 11.39 -4.93
C PHE A 97 14.10 12.26 -6.19
N GLY A 98 13.03 12.93 -6.62
CA GLY A 98 13.03 13.81 -7.78
C GLY A 98 13.14 13.10 -9.13
N ILE A 99 12.91 11.78 -9.16
CA ILE A 99 12.94 10.98 -10.39
C ILE A 99 11.51 10.91 -10.94
N LEU A 100 11.14 11.93 -11.71
CA LEU A 100 9.78 12.09 -12.22
C LEU A 100 9.59 11.45 -13.59
N MET A 101 8.49 10.72 -13.79
CA MET A 101 8.08 10.28 -15.12
C MET A 101 7.76 11.47 -16.02
N ASP A 102 7.91 11.30 -17.34
CA ASP A 102 7.72 12.41 -18.29
C ASP A 102 6.30 13.00 -18.28
N ALA A 103 5.32 12.15 -17.99
CA ALA A 103 3.93 12.48 -17.73
C ALA A 103 3.34 11.50 -16.70
N PRO A 104 2.29 11.88 -15.96
CA PRO A 104 1.56 10.96 -15.10
C PRO A 104 0.99 9.76 -15.87
N VAL A 105 0.99 8.58 -15.25
CA VAL A 105 0.36 7.39 -15.85
C VAL A 105 -1.15 7.50 -15.70
N THR A 106 -1.86 7.48 -16.82
CA THR A 106 -3.33 7.57 -16.87
C THR A 106 -4.01 6.31 -17.38
N GLY A 107 -3.23 5.30 -17.82
CA GLY A 107 -3.73 4.02 -18.29
C GLY A 107 -4.09 3.08 -17.14
N PHE A 108 -4.49 1.85 -17.46
CA PHE A 108 -4.74 0.83 -16.43
C PHE A 108 -3.49 0.56 -15.57
N PRO A 109 -3.62 0.45 -14.23
CA PRO A 109 -4.86 0.54 -13.43
C PRO A 109 -5.20 1.95 -12.91
N PHE A 110 -4.40 2.97 -13.25
CA PHE A 110 -4.58 4.35 -12.81
C PHE A 110 -5.81 5.06 -13.39
N ASN A 111 -6.40 4.53 -14.47
CA ASN A 111 -7.69 4.99 -14.98
C ASN A 111 -8.89 4.58 -14.10
N ILE A 112 -8.72 3.61 -13.20
CA ILE A 112 -9.78 3.10 -12.32
C ILE A 112 -9.64 3.71 -10.91
N SER A 113 -8.42 3.88 -10.42
CA SER A 113 -8.12 4.44 -9.10
C SER A 113 -6.86 5.29 -9.17
N GLY A 114 -6.80 6.39 -8.41
CA GLY A 114 -5.58 7.20 -8.29
C GLY A 114 -4.46 6.51 -7.52
N ALA A 115 -4.81 5.54 -6.66
CA ALA A 115 -3.88 4.84 -5.78
C ALA A 115 -4.02 3.30 -5.87
N PRO A 116 -3.93 2.70 -7.07
CA PRO A 116 -4.29 1.31 -7.30
C PRO A 116 -3.45 0.31 -6.49
N MET A 117 -2.18 0.61 -6.23
CA MET A 117 -1.32 -0.23 -5.37
C MET A 117 -1.79 -0.27 -3.92
N TYR A 118 -2.22 0.86 -3.37
CA TYR A 118 -2.72 0.97 -2.01
C TYR A 118 -3.99 0.13 -1.83
N TRP A 119 -4.95 0.30 -2.74
CA TRP A 119 -6.17 -0.51 -2.77
C TRP A 119 -5.87 -2.00 -2.96
N GLY A 120 -5.02 -2.34 -3.92
CA GLY A 120 -4.69 -3.73 -4.21
C GLY A 120 -3.97 -4.42 -3.04
N SER A 121 -3.09 -3.71 -2.35
CA SER A 121 -2.43 -4.22 -1.15
C SER A 121 -3.43 -4.43 -0.01
N THR A 122 -4.32 -3.46 0.28
CA THR A 122 -5.39 -3.64 1.29
C THR A 122 -6.27 -4.85 0.98
N MET A 123 -6.63 -5.06 -0.30
CA MET A 123 -7.39 -6.24 -0.73
C MET A 123 -6.64 -7.54 -0.45
N SER A 124 -5.32 -7.58 -0.66
CA SER A 124 -4.50 -8.75 -0.32
C SER A 124 -4.44 -9.04 1.18
N PHE A 125 -4.33 -8.02 2.04
CA PHE A 125 -4.42 -8.19 3.50
C PHE A 125 -5.77 -8.76 3.92
N LEU A 126 -6.87 -8.19 3.39
CA LEU A 126 -8.22 -8.66 3.65
C LEU A 126 -8.41 -10.10 3.16
N ALA A 127 -7.91 -10.43 1.97
CA ALA A 127 -7.99 -11.76 1.40
C ALA A 127 -7.35 -12.80 2.34
N VAL A 128 -6.16 -12.51 2.86
CA VAL A 128 -5.46 -13.42 3.79
C VAL A 128 -6.25 -13.57 5.10
N ALA A 129 -6.82 -12.49 5.65
CA ALA A 129 -7.65 -12.56 6.85
C ALA A 129 -8.88 -13.46 6.68
N LEU A 130 -9.56 -13.32 5.53
CA LEU A 130 -10.73 -14.12 5.17
C LEU A 130 -10.36 -15.55 4.83
N TYR A 131 -9.21 -15.77 4.18
CA TYR A 131 -8.72 -17.10 3.84
C TYR A 131 -8.39 -17.90 5.10
N TYR A 132 -7.74 -17.30 6.10
CA TYR A 132 -7.44 -17.97 7.37
C TYR A 132 -8.56 -17.91 8.41
N GLY A 133 -9.62 -17.14 8.16
CA GLY A 133 -10.76 -17.00 9.07
C GLY A 133 -10.37 -16.33 10.40
N LYS A 134 -9.51 -15.30 10.37
CA LYS A 134 -8.95 -14.66 11.56
C LYS A 134 -9.51 -13.26 11.77
N VAL A 135 -10.17 -13.02 12.90
CA VAL A 135 -10.73 -11.69 13.24
C VAL A 135 -9.63 -10.65 13.40
N ALA A 136 -8.50 -11.01 14.03
CA ALA A 136 -7.32 -10.14 14.13
C ALA A 136 -6.83 -9.66 12.76
N GLY A 137 -6.93 -10.48 11.72
CA GLY A 137 -6.57 -10.08 10.35
C GLY A 137 -7.48 -8.98 9.80
N LEU A 138 -8.77 -8.97 10.16
CA LEU A 138 -9.68 -7.87 9.80
C LEU A 138 -9.28 -6.57 10.48
N VAL A 139 -8.87 -6.64 11.75
CA VAL A 139 -8.40 -5.47 12.52
C VAL A 139 -7.13 -4.90 11.89
N LEU A 140 -6.14 -5.75 11.62
CA LEU A 140 -4.90 -5.34 10.96
C LEU A 140 -5.13 -4.84 9.53
N THR A 141 -6.10 -5.41 8.80
CA THR A 141 -6.51 -4.89 7.48
C THR A 141 -7.08 -3.47 7.59
N ALA A 142 -7.91 -3.20 8.61
CA ALA A 142 -8.44 -1.87 8.87
C ALA A 142 -7.31 -0.89 9.22
N GLU A 143 -6.32 -1.32 10.01
CA GLU A 143 -5.12 -0.53 10.29
C GLU A 143 -4.37 -0.20 8.99
N VAL A 144 -4.08 -1.19 8.13
CA VAL A 144 -3.45 -0.97 6.82
C VAL A 144 -4.22 0.07 6.01
N PHE A 145 -5.54 -0.06 5.92
CA PHE A 145 -6.39 0.89 5.20
C PHE A 145 -6.28 2.31 5.76
N ILE A 146 -6.35 2.48 7.09
CA ILE A 146 -6.25 3.79 7.74
C ILE A 146 -4.90 4.43 7.46
N VAL A 147 -3.81 3.68 7.61
CA VAL A 147 -2.46 4.21 7.40
C VAL A 147 -2.28 4.59 5.92
N TYR A 148 -2.75 3.77 4.99
CA TYR A 148 -2.73 4.09 3.56
C TYR A 148 -3.56 5.31 3.21
N TRP A 149 -4.76 5.43 3.79
CA TRP A 149 -5.62 6.59 3.58
C TRP A 149 -4.98 7.89 4.10
N LEU A 150 -4.31 7.84 5.25
CA LEU A 150 -3.55 8.97 5.79
C LEU A 150 -2.34 9.32 4.90
N ALA A 151 -1.62 8.31 4.40
CA ALA A 151 -0.49 8.53 3.49
C ALA A 151 -0.93 9.24 2.20
N LEU A 152 -2.03 8.78 1.58
CA LEU A 152 -2.58 9.38 0.36
C LEU A 152 -2.99 10.84 0.56
N ARG A 153 -3.42 11.23 1.77
CA ARG A 153 -3.75 12.62 2.06
C ARG A 153 -2.56 13.58 1.93
N TRP A 154 -1.35 13.05 2.03
CA TRP A 154 -0.10 13.80 1.84
C TRP A 154 0.55 13.54 0.48
N GLU A 155 0.51 12.30 -0.01
CA GLU A 155 1.10 11.90 -1.30
C GLU A 155 0.41 12.54 -2.50
N ASP A 156 -0.93 12.47 -2.56
CA ASP A 156 -1.69 13.00 -3.70
C ASP A 156 -1.37 14.50 -3.98
N PRO A 157 -1.42 15.42 -2.99
CA PRO A 157 -1.09 16.82 -3.25
C PRO A 157 0.41 17.03 -3.53
N PHE A 158 1.30 16.22 -2.93
CA PHE A 158 2.74 16.32 -3.16
C PHE A 158 3.10 15.96 -4.60
N THR A 159 2.63 14.81 -5.09
CA THR A 159 2.79 14.37 -6.48
C THR A 159 2.23 15.38 -7.46
N ALA A 160 0.98 15.84 -7.24
CA ALA A 160 0.35 16.82 -8.11
C ALA A 160 1.17 18.13 -8.23
N GLU A 161 1.69 18.63 -7.11
CA GLU A 161 2.49 19.86 -7.11
C GLU A 161 3.84 19.68 -7.83
N ILE A 162 4.48 18.51 -7.72
CA ILE A 162 5.74 18.23 -8.41
C ILE A 162 5.55 18.20 -9.93
N TYR A 163 4.50 17.53 -10.43
CA TYR A 163 4.18 17.54 -11.86
C TYR A 163 3.81 18.95 -12.34
N ALA A 164 3.00 19.70 -11.58
CA ALA A 164 2.66 21.09 -11.91
C ALA A 164 3.91 21.99 -11.97
N LYS A 165 4.86 21.80 -11.05
CA LYS A 165 6.14 22.54 -11.05
C LYS A 165 6.98 22.21 -12.28
N ARG A 166 7.02 20.94 -12.71
CA ARG A 166 7.73 20.51 -13.93
C ARG A 166 7.15 21.17 -15.18
N GLU A 167 5.83 21.22 -15.30
CA GLU A 167 5.15 21.90 -16.41
C GLU A 167 5.44 23.40 -16.45
N ARG A 168 5.35 24.09 -15.30
CA ARG A 168 5.71 25.51 -15.18
C ARG A 168 7.15 25.78 -15.63
N ASN A 169 8.09 24.88 -15.28
CA ASN A 169 9.48 25.00 -15.67
C ASN A 169 9.69 24.76 -17.19
N ARG A 170 9.04 23.74 -17.77
CA ARG A 170 9.05 23.49 -19.22
C ARG A 170 8.51 24.68 -20.02
N ALA A 171 7.40 25.28 -19.55
CA ALA A 171 6.81 26.46 -20.19
C ALA A 171 7.73 27.70 -20.15
N LYS A 172 8.46 27.91 -19.04
CA LYS A 172 9.46 28.99 -18.92
C LYS A 172 10.65 28.79 -19.86
N ALA A 173 11.18 27.57 -19.93
CA ALA A 173 12.30 27.25 -20.83
C ALA A 173 11.93 27.47 -22.31
N GLY A 174 10.73 27.04 -22.73
CA GLY A 174 10.23 27.27 -24.08
C GLY A 174 10.02 28.75 -24.43
N LYS A 175 9.66 29.60 -23.46
CA LYS A 175 9.55 31.05 -23.65
C LYS A 175 10.91 31.73 -23.80
N ASN A 176 11.92 31.30 -23.04
CA ASN A 176 13.28 31.85 -23.16
C ASN A 176 13.93 31.44 -24.49
N SER A 177 13.73 30.20 -24.95
CA SER A 177 14.23 29.73 -26.25
C SER A 177 13.61 30.44 -27.45
N LYS A 178 12.40 31.01 -27.32
CA LYS A 178 11.76 31.81 -28.39
C LYS A 178 12.17 33.29 -28.38
N ARG A 179 12.87 33.75 -27.33
CA ARG A 179 13.33 35.13 -27.16
C ARG A 179 14.83 35.30 -27.44
N ALA A 180 15.57 34.20 -27.56
CA ALA A 180 16.96 34.14 -28.00
C ALA A 180 17.01 33.88 -29.50
#